data_AF-A0AA86NRC6-F1
#
_entry.id   AF-A0AA86NRC6-F1
#
_cell.length_a   1.000
_cell.length_b   1.000
_cell.length_c   1.000
_cell.angle_alpha   90.00
_cell.angle_beta   90.00
_cell.angle_gamma   90.00
#
_symmetry.space_group_name_H-M   'P 1'
#
loop_
_entity.id
_entity.type
_entity.pdbx_description
1 polymer ?
#
loop_
_entity_poly.entity_id
_entity_poly.type
_entity_poly.pdbx_seq_one_letter_code
_entity_poly.pdbx_strand_id
1 'polypeptide(L)'
;MLMSSKKRYHKWSDEETALLYQTVVSSQKNWRMVERTFPGMSLLQLQNKFVMIEQQYKTASIQNYSCEQLKTLCKPELDPNTYGVQKERKYHNWTQEEASQLFKAVQKTGKNWRQVQQMFPQFTLLQIRNKYVAIEKQMMNLSSELQRETMASEREIHDESDTEVIKMIQILTNINKQTE
;
A
#
# COMPACT_ATOMS: atom_id res chain seq x y z
N MET A 1 11.49 -35.15 2.49
CA MET A 1 11.77 -34.12 1.47
C MET A 1 10.46 -33.69 0.84
N LEU A 2 9.99 -32.47 1.12
CA LEU A 2 8.82 -31.90 0.44
C LEU A 2 9.30 -31.28 -0.88
N MET A 3 8.89 -31.86 -2.01
CA MET A 3 9.19 -31.30 -3.33
C MET A 3 8.42 -30.00 -3.51
N SER A 4 9.14 -28.88 -3.36
CA SER A 4 8.64 -27.56 -3.71
C SER A 4 8.39 -27.52 -5.21
N SER A 5 7.12 -27.68 -5.59
CA SER A 5 6.68 -27.59 -6.98
C SER A 5 6.85 -26.15 -7.43
N LYS A 6 7.99 -25.83 -8.05
CA LYS A 6 8.23 -24.54 -8.69
C LYS A 6 7.04 -24.25 -9.61
N LYS A 7 6.30 -23.17 -9.32
CA LYS A 7 5.18 -22.71 -10.15
C LYS A 7 5.73 -22.39 -11.53
N ARG A 8 5.62 -23.34 -12.46
CA ARG A 8 5.94 -23.10 -13.87
C ARG A 8 4.84 -22.18 -14.40
N TYR A 9 5.17 -20.92 -14.61
CA TYR A 9 4.29 -20.00 -15.32
C TYR A 9 4.08 -20.55 -16.72
N HIS A 10 2.83 -20.89 -17.04
CA HIS A 10 2.48 -21.33 -18.38
C HIS A 10 2.66 -20.14 -19.34
N LYS A 11 3.49 -20.35 -20.37
CA LYS A 11 3.77 -19.35 -21.40
C LYS A 11 2.76 -19.54 -22.52
N TRP A 12 1.83 -18.60 -22.64
CA TRP A 12 0.82 -18.58 -23.70
C TRP A 12 1.44 -18.43 -25.08
N SER A 13 1.08 -19.29 -26.01
CA SER A 13 1.35 -19.11 -27.44
C SER A 13 0.33 -18.14 -28.07
N ASP A 14 0.64 -17.64 -29.26
CA ASP A 14 -0.27 -16.78 -30.02
C ASP A 14 -1.51 -17.55 -30.48
N GLU A 15 -1.36 -18.83 -30.83
CA GLU A 15 -2.46 -19.73 -31.20
C GLU A 15 -3.41 -19.97 -30.01
N GLU A 16 -2.86 -20.25 -28.83
CA GLU A 16 -3.66 -20.42 -27.60
C GLU A 16 -4.37 -19.12 -27.21
N THR A 17 -3.71 -17.99 -27.43
CA THR A 17 -4.26 -16.65 -27.19
C THR A 17 -5.45 -16.37 -28.12
N ALA A 18 -5.31 -16.68 -29.41
CA ALA A 18 -6.38 -16.53 -30.39
C ALA A 18 -7.56 -17.47 -30.11
N LEU A 19 -7.27 -18.74 -29.78
CA LEU A 19 -8.29 -19.72 -29.41
C LEU A 19 -9.04 -19.30 -28.15
N LEU A 20 -8.35 -18.75 -27.14
CA LEU A 20 -8.97 -18.25 -25.92
C LEU A 20 -9.94 -17.11 -26.24
N TYR A 21 -9.51 -16.14 -27.04
CA TYR A 21 -10.35 -15.01 -27.41
C TYR A 21 -11.60 -15.46 -28.17
N GLN A 22 -11.44 -16.29 -29.20
CA GLN A 22 -12.55 -16.82 -29.98
C GLN A 22 -13.54 -17.59 -29.10
N THR A 23 -13.04 -18.50 -28.25
CA THR A 23 -13.88 -19.32 -27.37
C THR A 23 -14.66 -18.46 -26.38
N VAL A 24 -14.02 -17.42 -25.80
CA VAL A 24 -14.68 -16.51 -24.86
C VAL A 24 -15.75 -15.66 -25.54
N VAL A 25 -15.50 -15.18 -26.76
CA VAL A 25 -16.48 -14.41 -27.55
C VAL A 25 -17.66 -15.29 -27.96
N SER A 26 -17.42 -16.48 -28.52
CA SER A 26 -18.48 -17.41 -28.93
C SER A 26 -19.33 -17.92 -27.77
N SER A 27 -18.73 -18.07 -26.57
CA SER A 27 -19.44 -18.52 -25.36
C SER A 27 -20.02 -17.38 -24.51
N GLN A 28 -19.98 -16.13 -25.00
CA GLN A 28 -20.45 -14.95 -24.27
C GLN A 28 -19.87 -14.84 -22.84
N LYS A 29 -18.56 -15.09 -22.70
CA LYS A 29 -17.84 -15.08 -21.42
C LYS A 29 -18.34 -16.13 -20.40
N ASN A 30 -18.89 -17.25 -20.87
CA ASN A 30 -19.17 -18.41 -20.00
C ASN A 30 -17.87 -19.14 -19.64
N TRP A 31 -17.21 -18.66 -18.59
CA TRP A 31 -15.90 -19.15 -18.16
C TRP A 31 -15.87 -20.64 -17.79
N ARG A 32 -16.99 -21.21 -17.32
CA ARG A 32 -17.08 -22.66 -17.03
C ARG A 32 -17.02 -23.50 -18.30
N MET A 33 -17.58 -23.01 -19.39
CA MET A 33 -17.47 -23.67 -20.69
C MET A 33 -16.06 -23.53 -21.25
N VAL A 34 -15.48 -22.33 -21.15
CA VAL A 34 -14.11 -22.05 -21.61
C VAL A 34 -13.09 -22.91 -20.87
N GLU A 35 -13.21 -23.08 -19.55
CA GLU A 35 -12.31 -23.93 -18.76
C GLU A 35 -12.27 -25.39 -19.24
N ARG A 36 -13.40 -25.92 -19.74
CA ARG A 36 -13.45 -27.29 -20.30
C ARG A 36 -12.65 -27.43 -21.59
N THR A 37 -12.48 -26.34 -22.34
CA THR A 37 -11.71 -26.30 -23.59
C THR A 37 -10.20 -26.18 -23.32
N PHE A 38 -9.80 -25.69 -22.14
CA PHE A 38 -8.39 -25.45 -21.77
C PHE A 38 -7.97 -26.31 -20.56
N PRO A 39 -7.76 -27.63 -20.73
CA PRO A 39 -7.36 -28.49 -19.64
C PRO A 39 -5.98 -28.09 -19.09
N GLY A 40 -5.86 -28.05 -17.76
CA GLY A 40 -4.61 -27.67 -17.08
C GLY A 40 -4.42 -26.17 -16.88
N MET A 41 -5.35 -25.35 -17.37
CA MET A 41 -5.43 -23.92 -17.04
C MET A 41 -6.48 -23.69 -15.97
N SER A 42 -6.14 -22.93 -14.94
CA SER A 42 -7.14 -22.46 -13.98
C SER A 42 -8.00 -21.35 -14.57
N LEU A 43 -9.28 -21.31 -14.17
CA LEU A 43 -10.21 -20.22 -14.49
C LEU A 43 -9.59 -18.81 -14.36
N LEU A 44 -8.84 -18.59 -13.27
CA LEU A 44 -8.22 -17.31 -12.98
C LEU A 44 -7.11 -16.95 -14.01
N GLN A 45 -6.33 -17.94 -14.47
CA GLN A 45 -5.32 -17.70 -15.51
C GLN A 45 -5.99 -17.33 -16.84
N LEU A 46 -7.08 -18.00 -17.20
CA LEU A 46 -7.86 -17.71 -18.41
C LEU A 46 -8.43 -16.28 -18.37
N GLN A 47 -9.03 -15.90 -17.24
CA GLN A 47 -9.59 -14.56 -17.03
C GLN A 47 -8.51 -13.48 -17.10
N ASN A 48 -7.41 -13.66 -16.39
CA ASN A 48 -6.30 -12.71 -16.39
C ASN A 48 -5.70 -12.54 -17.78
N LYS A 49 -5.49 -13.65 -18.51
CA LYS A 49 -5.00 -13.61 -19.89
C LYS A 49 -5.97 -12.86 -20.80
N PHE A 50 -7.27 -13.12 -20.69
CA PHE A 50 -8.28 -12.44 -21.52
C PHE A 50 -8.33 -10.93 -21.24
N VAL A 51 -8.19 -10.50 -19.98
CA VAL A 51 -8.08 -9.07 -19.65
C VAL A 51 -6.86 -8.43 -20.31
N MET A 52 -5.71 -9.12 -20.31
CA MET A 52 -4.51 -8.64 -21.02
C MET A 52 -4.75 -8.52 -22.53
N ILE A 53 -5.44 -9.49 -23.13
CA ILE A 53 -5.80 -9.46 -24.56
C ILE A 53 -6.70 -8.25 -24.85
N GLU A 54 -7.79 -8.05 -24.10
CA GLU A 54 -8.69 -6.90 -24.29
C GLU A 54 -7.97 -5.56 -24.14
N GLN A 55 -7.02 -5.46 -23.19
CA GLN A 55 -6.21 -4.26 -23.01
C GLN A 55 -5.29 -4.00 -24.20
N GLN A 56 -4.64 -5.03 -24.74
CA GLN A 56 -3.78 -4.91 -25.93
C GLN A 56 -4.56 -4.38 -27.15
N TYR A 57 -5.77 -4.90 -27.39
CA TYR A 57 -6.63 -4.41 -28.47
C TYR A 57 -7.11 -2.97 -28.24
N LYS A 58 -7.44 -2.60 -27.00
CA LYS A 58 -7.79 -1.20 -26.66
C LYS A 58 -6.61 -0.26 -26.94
N THR A 59 -5.40 -0.62 -26.51
CA THR A 59 -4.21 0.21 -26.75
C THR A 59 -3.82 0.28 -28.22
N ALA A 60 -3.92 -0.83 -28.96
CA ALA A 60 -3.63 -0.86 -30.40
C ALA A 60 -4.67 -0.08 -31.22
N SER A 61 -5.93 -0.07 -30.78
CA SER A 61 -6.98 0.74 -31.37
C SER A 61 -6.76 2.23 -31.11
N ILE A 62 -6.35 2.62 -29.90
CA ILE A 62 -6.09 4.03 -29.54
C ILE A 62 -4.92 4.64 -30.32
N GLN A 63 -3.91 3.84 -30.70
CA GLN A 63 -2.75 4.35 -31.46
C GLN A 63 -3.06 4.71 -32.93
N ASN A 64 -4.21 4.28 -33.47
CA ASN A 64 -4.57 4.47 -34.88
C ASN A 64 -5.70 5.48 -35.12
N TYR A 65 -6.25 6.11 -34.08
CA TYR A 65 -7.29 7.13 -34.21
C TYR A 65 -6.85 8.47 -33.61
N SER A 66 -7.12 9.57 -34.34
CA SER A 66 -6.96 10.91 -33.79
C SER A 66 -7.89 11.10 -32.60
N CYS A 67 -7.39 11.77 -31.55
CA CYS A 67 -8.10 12.04 -30.29
C CYS A 67 -9.52 12.63 -30.47
N GLU A 68 -9.77 13.33 -31.58
CA GLU A 68 -11.08 13.88 -31.95
C GLU A 68 -12.08 12.80 -32.42
N GLN A 69 -11.62 11.78 -33.14
CA GLN A 69 -12.46 10.71 -33.70
C GLN A 69 -12.94 9.71 -32.64
N LEU A 70 -12.20 9.58 -31.53
CA LEU A 70 -12.50 8.67 -30.42
C LEU A 70 -13.65 9.15 -29.52
N LYS A 71 -13.95 10.45 -29.50
CA LYS A 71 -15.09 11.01 -28.74
C LYS A 71 -16.45 10.58 -29.29
N THR A 72 -16.52 10.25 -30.58
CA THR A 72 -17.78 9.98 -31.29
C THR A 72 -18.12 8.49 -31.37
N LEU A 73 -17.14 7.59 -31.26
CA LEU A 73 -17.33 6.14 -31.47
C LEU A 73 -17.41 5.31 -30.18
N CYS A 74 -16.92 5.82 -29.04
CA CYS A 74 -16.93 5.10 -27.76
C CYS A 74 -18.08 5.53 -26.82
N LYS A 75 -19.31 5.48 -27.32
CA LYS A 75 -20.48 5.25 -26.45
C LYS A 75 -21.05 3.86 -26.77
N PRO A 76 -20.45 2.76 -26.30
CA PRO A 76 -21.23 1.55 -26.18
C PRO A 76 -22.42 1.89 -25.26
N GLU A 77 -23.63 1.56 -25.69
CA GLU A 77 -24.79 1.46 -24.80
C GLU A 77 -24.46 0.38 -23.76
N LEU A 78 -23.76 0.81 -22.72
CA LEU A 78 -23.46 0.00 -21.56
C LEU A 78 -24.79 -0.20 -20.86
N ASP A 79 -25.34 -1.40 -20.96
CA ASP A 79 -26.43 -1.85 -20.10
C ASP A 79 -26.05 -1.50 -18.65
N PRO A 80 -26.79 -0.59 -17.98
CA PRO A 80 -26.45 -0.09 -16.64
C PRO A 80 -26.31 -1.20 -15.58
N ASN A 81 -26.78 -2.41 -15.88
CA ASN A 81 -26.87 -3.51 -14.92
C ASN A 81 -25.74 -4.55 -15.04
N THR A 82 -24.81 -4.41 -16.00
CA THR A 82 -23.80 -5.47 -16.28
C THR A 82 -22.53 -5.36 -15.42
N TYR A 83 -22.21 -4.18 -14.89
CA TYR A 83 -21.15 -4.02 -13.90
C TYR A 83 -21.82 -3.80 -12.57
N GLY A 84 -21.88 -4.86 -11.75
CA GLY A 84 -22.41 -4.79 -10.39
C GLY A 84 -21.92 -3.50 -9.74
N VAL A 85 -22.88 -2.63 -9.39
CA VAL A 85 -22.68 -1.30 -8.82
C VAL A 85 -21.43 -1.36 -7.95
N GLN A 86 -20.34 -0.75 -8.42
CA GLN A 86 -19.12 -0.64 -7.61
C GLN A 86 -19.50 0.22 -6.43
N LYS A 87 -19.95 -0.43 -5.36
CA LYS A 87 -20.31 0.23 -4.12
C LYS A 87 -19.06 0.99 -3.72
N GLU A 88 -19.10 2.31 -3.79
CA GLU A 88 -17.98 3.16 -3.44
C GLU A 88 -17.47 2.68 -2.08
N ARG A 89 -16.24 2.19 -2.06
CA ARG A 89 -15.64 1.72 -0.81
C ARG A 89 -15.36 2.97 0.01
N LYS A 90 -16.33 3.40 0.81
CA LYS A 90 -16.14 4.45 1.80
C LYS A 90 -15.10 3.95 2.80
N TYR A 91 -13.89 4.47 2.68
CA TYR A 91 -12.83 4.22 3.65
C TYR A 91 -13.19 4.95 4.95
N HIS A 92 -13.10 4.24 6.07
CA HIS A 92 -13.28 4.86 7.39
C HIS A 92 -12.05 5.70 7.74
N ASN A 93 -12.28 6.97 8.07
CA ASN A 93 -11.25 7.86 8.56
C ASN A 93 -11.16 7.72 10.08
N TRP A 94 -10.11 7.08 10.56
CA TRP A 94 -9.88 6.91 11.99
C TRP A 94 -9.59 8.24 12.66
N THR A 95 -10.36 8.59 13.68
CA THR A 95 -10.08 9.79 14.49
C THR A 95 -8.95 9.53 15.48
N GLN A 96 -8.41 10.60 16.06
CA GLN A 96 -7.34 10.50 17.05
C GLN A 96 -7.85 9.87 18.36
N GLU A 97 -9.11 10.13 18.71
CA GLU A 97 -9.79 9.55 19.87
C GLU A 97 -9.96 8.04 19.68
N GLU A 98 -10.43 7.60 18.52
CA GLU A 98 -10.58 6.18 18.18
C GLU A 98 -9.22 5.46 18.22
N ALA A 99 -8.18 6.07 17.65
CA ALA A 99 -6.82 5.53 17.70
C ALA A 99 -6.29 5.42 19.14
N SER A 100 -6.54 6.42 19.98
CA SER A 100 -6.13 6.44 21.38
C SER A 100 -6.87 5.37 22.20
N GLN A 101 -8.17 5.20 21.97
CA GLN A 101 -8.97 4.15 22.60
C GLN A 101 -8.50 2.76 22.17
N LEU A 102 -8.21 2.57 20.88
CA LEU A 102 -7.66 1.32 20.36
C LEU A 102 -6.32 0.97 21.04
N PHE A 103 -5.43 1.95 21.19
CA PHE A 103 -4.15 1.75 21.85
C PHE A 103 -4.33 1.34 23.32
N LYS A 104 -5.20 2.03 24.08
CA LYS A 104 -5.52 1.69 25.47
C LYS A 104 -6.14 0.30 25.61
N ALA A 105 -7.05 -0.06 24.70
CA ALA A 105 -7.68 -1.38 24.65
C ALA A 105 -6.64 -2.49 24.46
N VAL A 106 -5.70 -2.31 23.54
CA VAL A 106 -4.60 -3.27 23.29
C VAL A 106 -3.62 -3.31 24.46
N GLN A 107 -3.33 -2.18 25.13
CA GLN A 107 -2.52 -2.19 26.35
C GLN A 107 -3.17 -3.00 27.48
N LYS A 108 -4.50 -2.90 27.65
CA LYS A 108 -5.23 -3.61 28.70
C LYS A 108 -5.40 -5.10 28.44
N THR A 109 -5.69 -5.48 27.19
CA THR A 109 -6.05 -6.87 26.81
C THR A 109 -4.92 -7.62 26.09
N GLY A 110 -3.82 -6.94 25.79
CA GLY A 110 -2.76 -7.45 24.91
C GLY A 110 -3.20 -7.50 23.45
N LYS A 111 -2.47 -8.27 22.62
CA LYS A 111 -2.78 -8.47 21.19
C LYS A 111 -3.93 -9.48 20.97
N ASN A 112 -4.90 -9.56 21.90
CA ASN A 112 -6.08 -10.40 21.77
C ASN A 112 -7.17 -9.69 20.93
N TRP A 113 -6.99 -9.73 19.61
CA TRP A 113 -7.80 -8.97 18.65
C TRP A 113 -9.30 -9.23 18.74
N ARG A 114 -9.72 -10.44 19.14
CA ARG A 114 -11.15 -10.76 19.29
C ARG A 114 -11.79 -9.99 20.44
N GLN A 115 -11.10 -9.89 21.58
CA GLN A 115 -11.57 -9.07 22.70
C GLN A 115 -11.53 -7.59 22.36
N VAL A 116 -10.49 -7.14 21.64
CA VAL A 116 -10.42 -5.76 21.16
C VAL A 116 -11.58 -5.43 20.23
N GLN A 117 -11.92 -6.32 19.30
CA GLN A 117 -13.06 -6.12 18.38
C GLN A 117 -14.41 -6.00 19.10
N GLN A 118 -14.60 -6.69 20.23
CA GLN A 118 -15.83 -6.55 21.01
C GLN A 118 -16.05 -5.10 21.50
N MET A 119 -14.97 -4.34 21.70
CA MET A 119 -15.03 -2.92 22.05
C MET A 119 -15.23 -2.00 20.83
N PHE A 120 -15.02 -2.52 19.61
CA PHE A 120 -15.13 -1.79 18.35
C PHE A 120 -15.97 -2.57 17.32
N PRO A 121 -17.27 -2.79 17.58
CA PRO A 121 -18.13 -3.62 16.72
C PRO A 121 -18.30 -3.06 15.30
N GLN A 122 -18.11 -1.75 15.12
CA GLN A 122 -18.17 -1.07 13.82
C GLN A 122 -16.97 -1.40 12.91
N PHE A 123 -15.88 -1.95 13.47
CA PHE A 123 -14.67 -2.25 12.72
C PHE A 123 -14.44 -3.76 12.60
N THR A 124 -13.97 -4.16 11.42
CA THR A 124 -13.48 -5.52 11.19
C THR A 124 -12.15 -5.75 11.90
N LEU A 125 -11.87 -6.99 12.27
CA LEU A 125 -10.57 -7.38 12.86
C LEU A 125 -9.37 -6.91 12.02
N LEU A 126 -9.51 -6.94 10.69
CA LEU A 126 -8.46 -6.50 9.78
C LEU A 126 -8.23 -5.00 9.86
N GLN A 127 -9.28 -4.19 9.89
CA GLN A 127 -9.17 -2.73 10.05
C GLN A 127 -8.49 -2.37 11.37
N ILE A 128 -8.89 -3.03 12.46
CA ILE A 128 -8.32 -2.83 13.80
C ILE A 128 -6.82 -3.14 13.80
N ARG A 129 -6.41 -4.30 13.26
CA ARG A 129 -4.99 -4.70 13.18
C ARG A 129 -4.18 -3.74 12.34
N ASN A 130 -4.67 -3.41 11.14
CA ASN A 130 -3.98 -2.49 10.24
C ASN A 130 -3.78 -1.11 10.89
N LYS A 131 -4.81 -0.62 11.60
CA LYS A 131 -4.71 0.65 12.32
C LYS A 131 -3.69 0.57 13.46
N TYR A 132 -3.69 -0.49 14.27
CA TYR A 132 -2.73 -0.65 15.36
C TYR A 132 -1.28 -0.68 14.86
N VAL A 133 -1.00 -1.40 13.76
CA VAL A 133 0.33 -1.41 13.14
C VAL A 133 0.75 -0.01 12.68
N ALA A 134 -0.19 0.76 12.12
CA ALA A 134 0.08 2.14 11.75
C ALA A 134 0.41 3.02 12.98
N ILE A 135 -0.32 2.83 14.10
CA ILE A 135 -0.04 3.53 15.36
C ILE A 135 1.34 3.14 15.92
N GLU A 136 1.68 1.85 15.99
CA GLU A 136 3.01 1.39 16.45
C GLU A 136 4.12 2.03 15.62
N LYS A 137 3.98 2.08 14.29
CA LYS A 137 4.96 2.71 13.41
C LYS A 137 5.09 4.21 13.66
N GLN A 138 3.97 4.91 13.85
CA GLN A 138 3.98 6.34 14.17
C GLN A 138 4.68 6.61 15.50
N MET A 139 4.44 5.77 16.52
CA MET A 139 5.10 5.89 17.82
C MET A 139 6.60 5.62 17.75
N MET A 140 7.04 4.60 17.00
CA MET A 140 8.46 4.31 16.79
C MET A 140 9.18 5.48 16.12
N ASN A 141 8.57 6.07 15.10
CA ASN A 141 9.12 7.24 14.41
C ASN A 141 9.21 8.44 15.35
N LEU A 142 8.16 8.73 16.11
CA LEU A 142 8.14 9.84 17.06
C LEU A 142 9.19 9.66 18.17
N SER A 143 9.34 8.45 18.70
CA SER A 143 10.37 8.14 19.70
C SER A 143 11.78 8.31 19.14
N SER A 144 12.00 7.96 17.87
CA SER A 144 13.30 8.09 17.22
C SER A 144 13.65 9.56 16.98
N GLU A 145 12.66 10.40 16.65
CA GLU A 145 12.87 11.83 16.44
C GLU A 145 13.16 12.55 17.76
N LEU A 146 12.42 12.23 18.82
CA LEU A 146 12.66 12.80 20.14
C LEU A 146 14.08 12.51 20.64
N GLN A 147 14.59 11.29 20.41
CA GLN A 147 15.97 10.94 20.76
C GLN A 147 17.02 11.74 19.99
N ARG A 148 16.74 12.13 18.74
CA ARG A 148 17.66 12.99 17.97
C ARG A 148 17.67 14.41 18.49
N GLU A 149 16.49 14.95 18.82
CA GLU A 149 16.37 16.29 19.40
C GLU A 149 17.09 16.39 20.75
N THR A 150 16.95 15.37 21.61
CA THR A 150 17.67 15.35 22.89
C THR A 150 19.19 15.33 22.68
N MET A 151 19.69 14.47 21.77
CA MET A 151 21.12 14.41 21.48
C MET A 151 21.66 15.66 20.78
N ALA A 152 20.82 16.39 20.03
CA ALA A 152 21.19 17.67 19.44
C ALA A 152 21.32 18.74 20.53
N SER A 153 20.33 18.83 21.43
CA SER A 153 20.35 19.80 22.54
C SER A 153 21.49 19.56 23.54
N GLU A 154 21.84 18.31 23.82
CA GLU A 154 22.96 17.98 24.71
C GLU A 154 24.33 18.39 24.13
N ARG A 155 24.47 18.35 22.80
CA ARG A 155 25.69 18.84 22.12
C ARG A 155 25.80 20.37 22.18
N GLU A 156 24.68 21.07 22.03
CA GLU A 156 24.66 22.54 22.11
C GLU A 156 25.06 23.04 23.51
N ILE A 157 24.63 22.35 24.56
CA ILE A 157 24.98 22.72 25.95
C ILE A 157 26.49 22.51 26.24
N HIS A 158 27.12 21.49 25.65
CA HIS A 158 28.54 21.22 25.86
C HIS A 158 29.43 22.29 25.19
N ASP A 159 29.11 22.70 23.97
CA ASP A 159 29.89 23.70 23.22
C ASP A 159 29.79 25.11 23.84
N GLU A 160 28.65 25.46 24.44
CA GLU A 160 28.49 26.76 25.10
C GLU A 160 29.33 26.85 26.39
N SER A 161 29.39 25.76 27.18
CA SER A 161 30.22 25.72 28.39
C SER A 161 31.72 25.75 28.11
N ASP A 162 32.18 25.06 27.06
CA ASP A 162 33.60 25.04 26.69
C ASP A 162 34.07 26.41 26.15
N THR A 163 33.21 27.12 25.43
CA THR A 163 33.55 28.46 24.93
C THR A 163 33.62 29.50 26.05
N GLU A 164 32.79 29.41 27.09
CA GLU A 164 32.88 30.28 28.27
C GLU A 164 34.16 30.01 29.08
N VAL A 165 34.53 28.74 29.26
CA VAL A 165 35.78 28.36 29.94
C VAL A 165 36.99 28.85 29.15
N ILE A 166 37.02 28.69 27.83
CA ILE A 166 38.10 29.19 26.97
C ILE A 166 38.20 30.72 27.05
N LYS A 167 37.08 31.45 27.01
CA LYS A 167 37.06 32.91 27.19
C LYS A 167 37.63 33.31 28.55
N MET A 168 37.29 32.62 29.64
CA MET A 168 37.85 32.88 30.96
C MET A 168 39.37 32.65 31.01
N ILE A 169 39.87 31.54 30.45
CA ILE A 169 41.31 31.25 30.40
C ILE A 169 42.05 32.36 29.63
N GLN A 170 41.50 32.84 28.51
CA GLN A 170 42.11 33.93 27.74
C GLN A 170 42.15 35.26 28.51
N ILE A 171 41.09 35.59 29.26
CA ILE A 171 41.06 36.78 30.13
C ILE A 171 42.16 36.68 31.19
N LEU A 172 42.27 35.54 31.89
CA LEU A 172 43.29 35.32 32.92
C LEU A 172 44.72 35.41 32.36
N THR A 173 44.94 34.86 31.16
CA THR A 173 46.24 34.90 30.49
C THR A 173 46.64 36.33 30.10
N ASN A 174 45.68 37.16 29.69
CA ASN A 174 45.95 38.55 29.32
C ASN A 174 46.22 39.46 30.53
N ILE A 175 45.57 39.20 31.67
CA ILE A 175 45.84 39.93 32.93
C ILE A 175 47.29 39.70 33.36
N ASN A 176 47.76 38.45 33.31
CA ASN A 176 49.12 38.11 33.75
C ASN A 176 50.23 38.71 32.86
N LYS A 177 49.92 38.99 31.58
CA LYS A 177 50.84 39.64 30.63
C LYS A 177 50.95 41.16 30.81
N GLN A 178 50.01 41.80 31.51
CA GLN A 178 50.05 43.24 31.78
C GLN A 178 50.77 43.58 33.10
N THR A 179 51.09 42.57 33.90
CA THR A 179 51.75 42.71 35.21
C THR A 179 53.25 42.40 35.18
N GLU A 180 53.79 42.04 34.02
CA GLU A 180 55.24 41.92 33.73
C GLU A 180 55.71 43.16 32.95
#